data_AF-A0A662AFA6-F1
#
_entry.id   AF-A0A662AFA6-F1
#
_cell.length_a   1.000
_cell.length_b   1.000
_cell.length_c   1.000
_cell.angle_alpha   90.00
_cell.angle_beta   90.00
_cell.angle_gamma   90.00
#
_symmetry.space_group_name_H-M   'P 1'
#
loop_
_entity.id
_entity.type
_entity.pdbx_description
1 polymer ?
#
loop_
_entity_poly.entity_id
_entity_poly.type
_entity_poly.pdbx_seq_one_letter_code
_entity_poly.pdbx_strand_id
1 'polypeptide(L)' 'MANTKKIKGVIAILTGGGDVPGLNPAIRAITIRANREGYRVIGLRRGWAGITELLRDEKADNSRNYL' A
#
# COMPACT_ATOMS: atom_id res chain seq x y z
N MET A 1 1.20 4.45 30.07
CA MET A 1 0.69 3.24 29.40
C MET A 1 0.61 3.53 27.91
N ALA A 2 1.42 2.87 27.08
CA ALA A 2 1.43 3.11 25.64
C ALA A 2 0.13 2.58 25.03
N ASN A 3 -0.73 3.48 24.57
CA ASN A 3 -1.96 3.14 23.85
C ASN A 3 -1.57 2.58 22.48
N THR A 4 -1.37 1.27 22.40
CA THR A 4 -1.08 0.59 21.13
C THR A 4 -2.36 0.58 20.31
N LYS A 5 -2.54 1.59 19.45
CA LYS A 5 -3.62 1.61 18.46
C LYS A 5 -3.50 0.35 17.60
N LYS A 6 -4.39 -0.62 17.84
CA LYS A 6 -4.49 -1.83 17.03
C LYS A 6 -4.84 -1.44 15.60
N ILE A 7 -4.01 -1.87 14.64
CA ILE A 7 -4.26 -1.64 13.21
C ILE A 7 -5.50 -2.46 12.82
N LYS A 8 -6.52 -1.81 12.26
CA LYS A 8 -7.77 -2.46 11.85
C LYS A 8 -7.60 -3.39 10.64
N GLY A 9 -6.63 -3.08 9.79
CA GLY A 9 -6.29 -3.86 8.60
C GLY A 9 -5.24 -3.16 7.75
N VAL A 10 -4.82 -3.83 6.66
CA VAL A 10 -3.88 -3.31 5.68
C VAL A 10 -4.61 -3.07 4.35
N ILE A 11 -4.46 -1.88 3.79
CA ILE A 11 -4.98 -1.51 2.47
C ILE A 11 -3.79 -1.35 1.52
N ALA A 12 -3.79 -2.09 0.42
CA ALA A 12 -2.79 -1.98 -0.62
C ALA A 12 -3.31 -1.14 -1.80
N ILE A 13 -2.52 -0.19 -2.27
CA ILE A 13 -2.85 0.66 -3.42
C ILE A 13 -2.02 0.20 -4.62
N LEU A 14 -2.70 -0.18 -5.71
CA LEU A 14 -2.10 -0.48 -7.00
C LEU A 14 -2.52 0.57 -8.02
N THR A 15 -1.55 1.10 -8.77
CA THR A 15 -1.79 1.95 -9.92
C THR A 15 -1.46 1.19 -11.19
N GLY A 16 -2.48 0.75 -11.91
CA GLY A 16 -2.34 0.07 -13.19
C GLY A 16 -2.57 1.04 -14.36
N GLY A 17 -1.92 0.78 -15.50
CA GLY A 17 -2.04 1.62 -16.69
C GLY A 17 -1.01 2.74 -16.75
N GLY A 18 -1.29 3.75 -17.58
CA GLY A 18 -0.43 4.93 -17.74
C GLY A 18 -0.65 6.00 -16.67
N ASP A 19 0.35 6.84 -16.46
CA ASP A 19 0.25 7.96 -15.53
C ASP A 19 -0.74 9.02 -16.01
N VAL A 20 -1.52 9.55 -15.08
CA VAL A 20 -2.51 10.59 -15.35
C VAL A 20 -2.39 11.71 -14.31
N PRO A 21 -2.70 12.97 -14.70
CA PRO A 21 -2.84 14.05 -13.74
C PRO A 21 -3.98 13.70 -12.77
N GLY A 22 -3.66 13.66 -11.46
CA GLY A 22 -4.62 13.33 -10.40
C GLY A 22 -4.33 12.04 -9.64
N LEU A 23 -3.45 11.17 -10.16
CA LEU A 23 -3.09 9.91 -9.50
C LEU A 23 -2.49 10.14 -8.11
N ASN A 24 -1.48 10.99 -7.99
CA ASN A 24 -0.82 11.30 -6.71
C ASN A 24 -1.79 11.93 -5.68
N PRO A 25 -2.62 12.94 -6.04
CA PRO A 25 -3.69 13.41 -5.17
C PRO A 25 -4.66 12.33 -4.69
N ALA A 26 -5.07 11.40 -5.55
CA ALA A 26 -5.97 10.31 -5.18
C ALA A 26 -5.32 9.35 -4.16
N ILE A 27 -4.08 8.92 -4.42
CA ILE A 27 -3.28 8.10 -3.49
C ILE A 27 -3.14 8.81 -2.14
N ARG A 28 -2.84 10.12 -2.15
CA ARG A 28 -2.68 10.92 -0.94
C ARG A 28 -3.98 11.01 -0.15
N ALA A 29 -5.10 11.27 -0.82
CA ALA A 29 -6.40 11.42 -0.17
C ALA A 29 -6.81 10.13 0.56
N ILE A 30 -6.72 8.98 -0.10
CA ILE A 30 -7.08 7.70 0.52
C ILE A 30 -6.11 7.33 1.65
N THR A 31 -4.81 7.61 1.49
CA THR A 31 -3.79 7.33 2.52
C THR A 31 -4.08 8.12 3.80
N ILE A 32 -4.37 9.42 3.69
CA ILE A 32 -4.69 10.28 4.83
C ILE A 32 -5.96 9.79 5.53
N ARG A 33 -7.01 9.43 4.78
CA ARG A 33 -8.26 8.95 5.37
C ARG A 33 -8.07 7.61 6.07
N ALA A 34 -7.45 6.63 5.41
CA ALA A 34 -7.22 5.29 5.95
C ALA A 34 -6.39 5.32 7.24
N ASN A 35 -5.31 6.12 7.26
CA ASN A 35 -4.47 6.27 8.46
C ASN A 35 -5.27 6.89 9.63
N ARG A 36 -6.13 7.87 9.37
CA ARG A 36 -7.03 8.46 10.38
C ARG A 36 -8.02 7.43 10.94
N GLU A 37 -8.52 6.54 10.09
CA GLU A 37 -9.47 5.49 10.45
C GLU A 37 -8.81 4.27 11.14
N GLY A 38 -7.48 4.25 11.27
CA GLY A 38 -6.73 3.18 11.95
C GLY A 38 -6.31 2.02 11.04
N TYR A 39 -6.26 2.23 9.73
CA TYR A 39 -5.69 1.28 8.78
C TYR A 39 -4.21 1.60 8.52
N ARG A 40 -3.45 0.57 8.13
CA ARG A 40 -2.14 0.74 7.52
C ARG A 40 -2.30 0.75 6.00
N VAL A 41 -1.60 1.63 5.32
CA VAL A 41 -1.60 1.70 3.85
C VAL A 41 -0.22 1.28 3.33
N ILE A 42 -0.22 0.44 2.30
CA ILE A 42 0.98 0.07 1.55
C ILE A 42 0.80 0.39 0.05
N GLY A 43 1.88 0.74 -0.63
CA GLY A 43 1.90 0.98 -2.07
C GLY A 43 2.47 -0.21 -2.82
N LEU A 44 1.74 -0.75 -3.80
CA LEU A 44 2.25 -1.78 -4.71
C LEU A 44 3.05 -1.12 -5.82
N ARG A 45 4.32 -1.50 -5.95
CA ARG A 45 5.25 -0.95 -6.94
C ARG A 45 5.03 -1.63 -8.29
N ARG A 46 5.39 -0.94 -9.38
CA ARG A 46 5.40 -1.52 -10.74
C ARG A 46 4.03 -2.09 -11.20
N GLY A 47 2.94 -1.52 -10.72
CA GLY A 47 1.58 -1.89 -11.12
C GLY A 47 1.32 -3.40 -10.96
N TRP A 48 0.75 -4.00 -12.00
CA TRP A 48 0.42 -5.43 -12.02
C TRP A 48 1.64 -6.35 -11.87
N ALA A 49 2.81 -5.95 -12.41
CA ALA A 49 4.01 -6.76 -12.32
C ALA A 49 4.47 -6.93 -10.86
N GLY A 50 4.34 -5.89 -10.03
CA GLY A 50 4.76 -5.97 -8.63
C GLY A 50 3.96 -6.99 -7.82
N ILE A 51 2.65 -7.08 -8.03
CA ILE A 51 1.81 -8.05 -7.30
C ILE A 51 2.01 -9.48 -7.81
N THR A 52 2.21 -9.69 -9.12
CA THR A 52 2.41 -11.03 -9.68
C THR A 52 3.77 -11.63 -9.35
N GLU A 53 4.77 -10.79 -9.10
CA GLU A 53 6.13 -11.21 -8.72
C GLU A 53 6.33 -11.33 -7.21
N LEU A 54 5.28 -11.13 -6.39
CA LEU A 54 5.39 -11.35 -4.95
C LEU A 54 5.65 -12.83 -4.65
N LEU A 55 6.71 -13.08 -3.89
CA LEU A 55 6.96 -14.39 -3.33
C LEU A 55 6.19 -14.51 -2.01
N ARG A 56 5.32 -15.53 -1.91
CA ARG A 56 4.47 -15.76 -0.72
C ARG A 56 5.21 -16.41 0.46
N ASP A 57 6.50 -16.69 0.30
CA ASP A 57 7.35 -17.14 1.39
C ASP A 57 7.57 -15.97 2.37
N GLU A 58 7.31 -16.21 3.66
CA GLU A 58 7.47 -15.23 4.73
C GLU A 58 8.92 -14.71 4.85
N LYS A 59 9.90 -15.49 4.38
CA LYS A 59 11.32 -15.15 4.39
C LYS A 59 11.80 -14.47 3.10
N ALA A 60 10.94 -14.37 2.09
CA ALA A 60 11.32 -13.74 0.83
C ALA A 60 11.38 -12.21 0.95
N ASP A 61 12.41 -11.62 0.33
CA ASP A 61 12.52 -10.18 0.20
C ASP A 61 11.60 -9.65 -0.90
N ASN A 62 10.50 -9.02 -0.49
CA ASN A 62 9.53 -8.36 -1.35
C ASN A 62 9.66 -6.82 -1.33
N SER A 63 10.77 -6.27 -0.83
CA SER A 63 10.98 -4.80 -0.69
C SER A 63 10.89 -4.03 -2.01
N ARG A 64 11.10 -4.71 -3.15
CA ARG A 64 10.93 -4.12 -4.49
C ARG A 64 9.49 -4.14 -5.01
N ASN A 65 8.60 -4.87 -4.35
CA ASN A 65 7.23 -5.11 -4.80
C ASN A 65 6.22 -4.23 -4.05
N TYR A 66 6.50 -3.84 -2.81
CA TYR A 66 5.66 -2.90 -2.05
C TYR A 66 6.45 -2.03 -1.07
N LEU A 67 5.83 -0.95 -0.59
CA LEU A 67 6.34 -0.05 0.46
C LEU A 67 5.26 0.21 1.52
#